data_AF-A0A0K1ENV8-F1
#
_entry.id   AF-A0A0K1ENV8-F1
#
_cell.length_a   1.000
_cell.length_b   1.000
_cell.length_c   1.000
_cell.angle_alpha   90.00
_cell.angle_beta   90.00
_cell.angle_gamma   90.00
#
_symmetry.space_group_name_H-M   'P 1'
#
loop_
_entity.id
_entity.type
_entity.pdbx_description
1 polymer ?
#
loop_
_entity_poly.entity_id
_entity_poly.type
_entity_poly.pdbx_seq_one_letter_code
_entity_poly.pdbx_strand_id
1 'polypeptide(L)'
;MNEQPQRIDIHGAVPIPVGHDVEVWYLRAARGGLYADVEGPMVRQLSTGILYGPSWAYRDEGGVIYESAPPDLQLHGKVKITSNWTGRVVHCRIVTTGSKRVGEITTLLVQRHTAAPPYR
;
A
#
# COMPACT_ATOMS: atom_id res chain seq x y z
N MET A 1 15.35 -14.90 -15.60
CA MET A 1 15.88 -13.56 -15.29
C MET A 1 15.18 -13.09 -14.04
N ASN A 2 15.90 -12.72 -12.98
CA ASN A 2 15.26 -12.14 -11.80
C ASN A 2 14.82 -10.72 -12.17
N GLU A 3 13.52 -10.43 -12.04
CA GLU A 3 13.01 -9.07 -12.24
C GLU A 3 13.66 -8.13 -11.21
N GLN A 4 13.93 -6.88 -11.58
CA GLN A 4 14.45 -5.92 -10.62
C GLN A 4 13.41 -5.62 -9.53
N PRO A 5 13.81 -5.46 -8.25
CA PRO A 5 12.88 -5.06 -7.20
C PRO A 5 12.15 -3.76 -7.54
N GLN A 6 10.84 -3.74 -7.31
CA GLN A 6 10.01 -2.56 -7.52
C GLN A 6 9.98 -1.69 -6.26
N ARG A 7 10.14 -0.38 -6.45
CA ARG A 7 10.02 0.60 -5.37
C ARG A 7 8.57 0.94 -5.10
N ILE A 8 8.15 0.82 -3.84
CA ILE A 8 6.81 1.12 -3.37
C ILE A 8 6.91 2.15 -2.24
N ASP A 9 6.24 3.29 -2.39
CA ASP A 9 6.19 4.34 -1.36
C ASP A 9 4.79 4.39 -0.74
N ILE A 10 4.72 4.26 0.59
CA ILE A 10 3.49 4.31 1.38
C ILE A 10 3.58 5.50 2.34
N HIS A 11 2.49 6.25 2.50
CA HIS A 11 2.41 7.31 3.51
C HIS A 11 2.27 6.74 4.93
N GLY A 12 2.99 7.32 5.88
CA GLY A 12 3.08 6.88 7.28
C GLY A 12 4.34 6.08 7.58
N ALA A 13 4.71 5.99 8.85
CA ALA A 13 5.74 5.08 9.34
C ALA A 13 5.16 3.67 9.54
N VAL A 14 5.40 2.81 8.57
CA VAL A 14 4.83 1.46 8.50
C VAL A 14 5.95 0.44 8.31
N PRO A 15 6.55 -0.05 9.40
CA PRO A 15 7.64 -1.03 9.27
C PRO A 15 7.08 -2.36 8.78
N ILE A 16 7.41 -2.72 7.53
CA ILE A 16 7.18 -4.07 7.00
C ILE A 16 8.52 -4.81 7.01
N PRO A 17 8.68 -5.89 7.78
CA PRO A 17 10.00 -6.52 7.92
C PRO A 17 10.48 -7.14 6.60
N VAL A 18 11.79 -7.03 6.36
CA VAL A 18 12.46 -7.66 5.22
C VAL A 18 12.28 -9.18 5.29
N GLY A 19 12.03 -9.82 4.14
CA GLY A 19 11.78 -11.25 4.02
C GLY A 19 10.29 -11.62 4.05
N HIS A 20 9.38 -10.71 4.41
CA HIS A 20 7.95 -10.98 4.37
C HIS A 20 7.38 -10.93 2.96
N ASP A 21 6.44 -11.82 2.70
CA ASP A 21 5.66 -11.84 1.47
C ASP A 21 4.47 -10.88 1.57
N VAL A 22 4.27 -10.13 0.49
CA VAL A 22 3.25 -9.09 0.37
C VAL A 22 2.47 -9.24 -0.93
N GLU A 23 1.22 -8.81 -0.91
CA GLU A 23 0.45 -8.49 -2.12
C GLU A 23 0.44 -6.98 -2.29
N VAL A 24 0.74 -6.52 -3.50
CA VAL A 24 0.75 -5.10 -3.85
C VAL A 24 -0.36 -4.87 -4.87
N TRP A 25 -1.26 -3.93 -4.56
CA TRP A 25 -2.26 -3.40 -5.49
C TRP A 25 -1.88 -1.99 -5.88
N TYR A 26 -1.96 -1.68 -7.17
CA TYR A 26 -2.01 -0.29 -7.62
C TYR A 26 -3.46 0.12 -7.77
N LEU A 27 -3.80 1.21 -7.11
CA LEU A 27 -5.16 1.72 -6.98
C LEU A 27 -5.28 3.05 -7.71
N ARG A 28 -6.46 3.30 -8.29
CA ARG A 28 -6.84 4.57 -8.92
C ARG A 28 -8.21 5.02 -8.43
N ALA A 29 -8.33 6.27 -8.01
CA ALA A 29 -9.60 6.87 -7.65
C ALA A 29 -10.17 7.70 -8.81
N ALA A 30 -11.46 7.56 -9.11
CA ALA A 30 -12.12 8.42 -10.10
C ALA A 30 -12.30 9.85 -9.56
N ARG A 31 -12.27 10.84 -10.46
CA ARG A 31 -12.38 12.28 -10.16
C ARG A 31 -13.69 12.61 -9.39
N GLY A 32 -13.60 13.17 -8.18
CA GLY A 32 -14.73 13.69 -7.42
C GLY A 32 -14.41 14.01 -5.94
N GLY A 33 -14.91 15.14 -5.42
CA GLY A 33 -14.69 15.56 -4.02
C GLY A 33 -13.24 15.96 -3.70
N LEU A 34 -12.79 15.75 -2.45
CA LEU A 34 -11.40 15.97 -1.98
C LEU A 34 -10.34 15.14 -2.73
N TYR A 35 -10.76 14.26 -3.64
CA TYR A 35 -9.91 13.33 -4.38
C TYR A 35 -9.88 13.72 -5.86
N ALA A 36 -8.70 14.14 -6.33
CA ALA A 36 -8.40 14.23 -7.76
C ALA A 36 -8.25 12.81 -8.35
N ASP A 37 -7.99 12.69 -9.66
CA ASP A 37 -7.55 11.43 -10.25
C ASP A 37 -6.16 11.09 -9.66
N VAL A 38 -6.16 10.29 -8.60
CA VAL A 38 -4.97 9.96 -7.80
C VAL A 38 -4.71 8.46 -7.93
N GLU A 39 -3.44 8.13 -8.13
CA GLU A 39 -2.93 6.76 -8.14
C GLU A 39 -2.01 6.51 -6.95
N GLY A 40 -2.02 5.30 -6.41
CA GLY A 40 -1.13 4.93 -5.31
C GLY A 40 -1.13 3.44 -5.00
N PRO A 41 -0.07 2.95 -4.32
CA PRO A 41 0.04 1.56 -3.95
C PRO A 41 -0.69 1.25 -2.64
N MET A 42 -1.30 0.08 -2.54
CA MET A 42 -1.73 -0.55 -1.30
C MET A 42 -1.00 -1.88 -1.14
N VAL A 43 -0.55 -2.18 0.07
CA VAL A 43 0.27 -3.37 0.38
C VAL A 43 -0.42 -4.18 1.48
N ARG A 44 -0.64 -5.47 1.24
CA ARG A 44 -1.06 -6.43 2.26
C ARG A 44 0.10 -7.31 2.65
N GLN A 45 0.41 -7.38 3.94
CA GLN A 45 1.33 -8.41 4.45
C GLN A 45 0.58 -9.74 4.54
N LEU A 46 1.02 -10.74 3.79
CA LEU A 46 0.25 -11.98 3.61
C LEU A 46 0.19 -12.85 4.88
N SER A 47 1.22 -12.78 5.73
CA SER A 47 1.29 -13.55 6.98
C SER A 47 0.36 -13.01 8.08
N THR A 48 0.12 -11.71 8.10
CA THR A 48 -0.67 -11.04 9.14
C THR A 48 -2.03 -10.56 8.65
N GLY A 49 -2.23 -10.47 7.33
CA GLY A 49 -3.41 -9.88 6.71
C GLY A 49 -3.46 -8.35 6.79
N ILE A 50 -2.51 -7.70 7.45
CA ILE A 50 -2.52 -6.24 7.68
C ILE A 50 -2.38 -5.51 6.35
N LEU A 51 -3.23 -4.50 6.17
CA LEU A 51 -3.28 -3.63 4.99
C LEU A 51 -2.63 -2.29 5.30
N TYR A 52 -1.81 -1.83 4.36
CA TYR A 52 -1.07 -0.58 4.43
C TYR A 52 -1.28 0.19 3.14
N GLY A 53 -1.63 1.48 3.22
CA GLY A 53 -1.90 2.22 2.01
C GLY A 53 -2.41 3.64 2.27
N PRO A 54 -2.75 4.35 1.18
CA PRO A 54 -3.29 5.69 1.25
C PRO A 54 -4.62 5.76 2.01
N SER A 55 -4.81 6.82 2.79
CA SER A 55 -6.03 7.01 3.58
C SER A 55 -7.31 7.09 2.75
N TRP A 56 -7.22 7.52 1.48
CA TRP A 56 -8.37 7.62 0.58
C TRP A 56 -8.93 6.26 0.16
N ALA A 57 -8.18 5.16 0.36
CA ALA A 57 -8.69 3.82 0.13
C ALA A 57 -9.74 3.41 1.17
N TYR A 58 -9.70 4.00 2.37
CA TYR A 58 -10.43 3.54 3.56
C TYR A 58 -11.40 4.57 4.15
N ARG A 59 -11.49 5.79 3.58
CA ARG A 59 -12.25 6.90 4.17
C ARG A 59 -13.58 7.12 3.44
N ASP A 60 -14.70 7.01 4.14
CA ASP A 60 -16.00 7.56 3.71
C ASP A 60 -16.14 9.04 4.12
N GLU A 61 -17.18 9.75 3.64
CA GLU A 61 -17.40 11.17 3.98
C GLU A 61 -17.73 11.43 5.46
N GLY A 62 -18.12 10.40 6.23
CA GLY A 62 -18.44 10.50 7.67
C GLY A 62 -17.30 10.12 8.63
N GLY A 63 -16.26 9.45 8.14
CA GLY A 63 -15.19 8.79 8.90
C GLY A 63 -14.09 9.72 9.41
N VAL A 64 -14.42 10.98 9.71
CA VAL A 64 -13.53 11.92 10.41
C VAL A 64 -13.57 11.70 11.93
N ILE A 65 -14.26 10.66 12.40
CA ILE A 65 -14.36 10.33 13.82
C ILE A 65 -13.20 9.40 14.22
N TYR A 66 -12.47 9.79 15.26
CA TYR A 66 -11.47 8.95 15.92
C TYR A 66 -12.17 7.70 16.47
N GLU A 67 -12.02 6.55 15.80
CA GLU A 67 -12.52 5.28 16.32
C GLU A 67 -11.50 4.65 17.28
N SER A 68 -12.00 4.04 18.35
CA SER A 68 -11.19 3.40 19.41
C SER A 68 -10.60 2.05 19.00
N ALA A 69 -11.01 1.49 17.87
CA ALA A 69 -10.48 0.26 17.28
C ALA A 69 -10.10 0.52 15.82
N PRO A 70 -9.09 -0.18 15.27
CA PRO A 70 -8.82 -0.11 13.84
C PRO A 70 -10.06 -0.61 13.09
N PRO A 71 -10.66 0.17 12.19
CA PRO A 71 -11.79 -0.30 11.40
C PRO A 71 -11.35 -1.46 10.51
N ASP A 72 -12.28 -2.37 10.20
CA ASP A 72 -12.08 -3.34 9.13
C ASP A 72 -11.82 -2.57 7.84
N LEU A 73 -10.59 -2.65 7.36
CA LEU A 73 -10.12 -1.85 6.23
C LEU A 73 -10.76 -2.36 4.93
N GLN A 74 -11.69 -1.57 4.38
CA GLN A 74 -12.37 -1.86 3.12
C GLN A 74 -11.97 -0.86 2.03
N LEU A 75 -11.91 -1.33 0.78
CA LEU A 75 -11.74 -0.46 -0.37
C LEU A 75 -13.02 0.33 -0.64
N HIS A 76 -12.90 1.66 -0.67
CA HIS A 76 -14.02 2.54 -1.02
C HIS A 76 -14.50 2.30 -2.47
N GLY A 77 -15.82 2.27 -2.71
CA GLY A 77 -16.39 1.94 -4.03
C GLY A 77 -16.06 2.91 -5.18
N LYS A 78 -15.41 4.04 -4.90
CA LYS A 78 -14.89 5.00 -5.89
C LYS A 78 -13.45 4.70 -6.35
N VAL A 79 -12.81 3.71 -5.72
CA VAL A 79 -11.45 3.25 -5.99
C VAL A 79 -11.49 2.00 -6.86
N LYS A 80 -10.60 1.92 -7.85
CA LYS A 80 -10.42 0.76 -8.72
C LYS A 80 -9.00 0.22 -8.60
N ILE A 81 -8.87 -1.10 -8.58
CA ILE A 81 -7.58 -1.78 -8.72
C ILE A 81 -7.20 -1.75 -10.19
N THR A 82 -6.02 -1.21 -10.51
CA THR A 82 -5.47 -1.17 -11.88
C THR A 82 -4.56 -2.35 -12.16
N SER A 83 -3.85 -2.84 -11.14
CA SER A 83 -3.06 -4.07 -11.22
C SER A 83 -2.76 -4.61 -9.83
N ASN A 84 -2.41 -5.90 -9.75
CA ASN A 84 -1.94 -6.53 -8.53
C ASN A 84 -0.85 -7.56 -8.82
N TRP A 85 -0.03 -7.84 -7.81
CA TRP A 85 0.99 -8.89 -7.86
C TRP A 85 1.49 -9.20 -6.45
N THR A 86 2.15 -10.35 -6.29
CA THR A 86 2.78 -10.73 -5.02
C THR A 86 4.31 -10.69 -5.13
N GLY A 87 4.96 -10.43 -4.01
CA GLY A 87 6.40 -10.40 -3.93
C GLY A 87 6.91 -10.42 -2.50
N ARG A 88 8.22 -10.34 -2.36
CA ARG A 88 8.93 -10.35 -1.09
C ARG A 88 9.61 -9.02 -0.84
N VAL A 89 9.45 -8.47 0.36
CA VAL A 89 10.16 -7.26 0.78
C VAL A 89 11.65 -7.58 0.91
N VAL A 90 12.49 -6.91 0.12
CA VAL A 90 13.96 -7.05 0.19
C VAL A 90 14.63 -5.85 0.84
N HIS A 91 13.90 -4.73 0.94
CA HIS A 91 14.34 -3.54 1.66
C HIS A 91 13.13 -2.77 2.20
N CYS A 92 13.28 -2.19 3.39
CA CYS A 92 12.32 -1.27 3.99
C CYS A 92 13.08 -0.10 4.60
N ARG A 93 12.68 1.12 4.26
CA ARG A 93 13.23 2.36 4.80
C ARG A 93 12.10 3.29 5.16
N ILE A 94 12.10 3.77 6.39
CA ILE A 94 11.17 4.82 6.83
C ILE A 94 11.95 6.12 6.84
N VAL A 95 11.42 7.12 6.14
CA VAL A 95 11.96 8.47 6.13
C VAL A 95 10.95 9.40 6.75
N THR A 96 11.37 10.06 7.82
CA THR A 96 10.64 11.18 8.41
C THR A 96 11.13 12.46 7.72
N THR A 97 10.23 13.14 7.04
CA THR A 97 10.53 14.39 6.31
C THR A 97 9.89 15.57 7.03
N GLY A 98 10.64 16.68 7.16
CA GLY A 98 10.09 17.99 7.53
C GLY A 98 10.63 18.60 8.82
N SER A 99 10.86 19.92 8.78
CA SER A 99 11.23 20.76 9.93
C SER A 99 10.04 21.47 10.59
N LYS A 100 8.87 21.55 9.91
CA LYS A 100 7.63 22.21 10.41
C LYS A 100 6.34 21.40 10.22
N ARG A 101 6.31 20.44 9.30
CA ARG A 101 5.25 19.42 9.17
C ARG A 101 5.93 18.08 8.95
N VAL A 102 5.80 17.20 9.93
CA VAL A 102 6.39 15.87 9.89
C VAL A 102 5.53 15.00 8.98
N GLY A 103 6.08 14.63 7.82
CA GLY A 103 5.52 13.64 6.92
C GLY A 103 6.38 12.39 6.96
N GLU A 104 5.77 11.24 7.27
CA GLU A 104 6.45 9.96 7.26
C GLU A 104 6.16 9.24 5.95
N ILE A 105 7.21 8.68 5.35
CA ILE A 105 7.10 7.86 4.15
C ILE A 105 7.85 6.56 4.40
N THR A 106 7.17 5.44 4.15
CA THR A 106 7.78 4.12 4.10
C THR A 106 8.07 3.77 2.65
N THR A 107 9.35 3.62 2.33
CA THR A 107 9.83 3.12 1.03
C THR A 107 10.20 1.65 1.17
N LEU A 108 9.59 0.81 0.35
CA LEU A 108 9.89 -0.60 0.21
C LEU A 108 10.57 -0.86 -1.14
N LEU A 109 11.50 -1.79 -1.17
CA LEU A 109 11.86 -2.51 -2.40
C LEU A 109 11.29 -3.91 -2.30
N VAL A 110 10.48 -4.28 -3.28
CA VAL A 110 9.76 -5.56 -3.29
C VAL A 110 10.15 -6.34 -4.54
N GLN A 111 10.71 -7.53 -4.31
CA GLN A 111 11.05 -8.48 -5.35
C GLN A 111 9.78 -9.23 -5.76
N ARG A 112 9.32 -9.07 -7.00
CA ARG A 112 8.15 -9.81 -7.51
C ARG A 112 8.40 -11.31 -7.44
N HIS A 113 7.38 -12.06 -7.06
CA HIS A 113 7.36 -13.49 -7.28
C HIS A 113 7.22 -13.73 -8.78
N THR A 114 8.12 -14.51 -9.36
CA THR A 114 7.88 -15.08 -10.68
C THR A 114 6.62 -15.93 -10.59
N ALA A 115 5.62 -15.64 -11.42
CA ALA A 115 4.47 -16.51 -11.55
C ALA A 115 5.00 -17.93 -11.81
N ALA A 116 4.59 -18.89 -10.99
CA ALA A 116 4.90 -20.28 -11.28
C ALA A 116 4.40 -20.57 -12.70
N PRO A 117 5.21 -21.18 -13.59
CA PRO A 117 4.71 -21.57 -14.88
C PRO A 117 3.46 -22.44 -14.66
N PRO A 118 2.36 -22.21 -15.40
CA PRO A 118 1.19 -23.06 -15.26
C PRO A 118 1.66 -24.49 -15.54
N TYR A 119 1.56 -25.35 -14.53
CA TYR A 119 1.89 -26.77 -14.67
C TYR A 119 1.14 -27.30 -15.90
N ARG A 120 1.88 -27.89 -16.84
CA ARG A 120 1.33 -28.61 -18.00
C ARG A 120 1.03 -30.05 -17.61
#